data_AF-X1B2L6-F1
#
_entry.id   AF-X1B2L6-F1
#
_cell.length_a   1.000
_cell.length_b   1.000
_cell.length_c   1.000
_cell.angle_alpha   90.00
_cell.angle_beta   90.00
_cell.angle_gamma   90.00
#
_symmetry.space_group_name_H-M   'P 1'
#
loop_
_entity.id
_entity.type
_entity.pdbx_description
1 polymer ?
#
loop_
_entity_poly.entity_id
_entity_poly.type
_entity_poly.pdbx_seq_one_letter_code
_entity_poly.pdbx_strand_id
1 'polypeptide(L)' 'NCGYIYEGTKAPEVCPVCSHPQAYFELLTENY' A
#
# COMPACT_ATOMS: atom_id res chain seq x y z
N ASN A 1 -0.31 8.41 -4.21
CA ASN A 1 0.16 7.02 -4.42
C ASN A 1 1.59 7.00 -4.90
N CYS A 2 2.53 6.53 -4.07
CA CYS A 2 3.97 6.53 -4.36
C CYS A 2 4.49 5.22 -4.99
N GLY A 3 3.65 4.18 -5.10
CA GLY A 3 4.04 2.87 -5.64
C GLY A 3 4.73 1.93 -4.64
N TYR A 4 4.77 2.27 -3.34
CA TYR A 4 5.31 1.38 -2.31
C TYR A 4 4.49 0.09 -2.19
N ILE A 5 5.15 -1.05 -2.36
CA ILE A 5 4.56 -2.38 -2.15
C ILE A 5 4.89 -2.85 -0.73
N TYR A 6 3.86 -3.28 -0.02
CA TYR A 6 3.97 -3.81 1.33
C TYR A 6 3.49 -5.28 1.34
N GLU A 7 4.28 -6.17 1.91
CA GLU A 7 3.93 -7.58 2.09
C GLU A 7 3.48 -7.83 3.54
N GLY A 8 2.23 -8.22 3.72
CA GLY A 8 1.67 -8.55 5.02
C GLY A 8 0.16 -8.75 4.97
N THR A 9 -0.44 -9.16 6.09
CA THR A 9 -1.88 -9.45 6.16
C THR A 9 -2.77 -8.22 6.19
N LYS A 10 -2.19 -7.03 6.47
CA LYS A 10 -2.88 -5.74 6.54
C LYS A 10 -1.95 -4.62 6.11
N ALA A 11 -2.45 -3.66 5.33
CA ALA A 11 -1.70 -2.45 4.98
C ALA A 11 -1.37 -1.63 6.25
N PRO A 12 -0.23 -0.91 6.29
CA PRO A 12 0.11 -0.04 7.41
C PRO A 12 -0.83 1.16 7.51
N GLU A 13 -1.00 1.73 8.71
CA GLU A 13 -1.85 2.92 8.93
C GLU A 13 -1.36 4.14 8.14
N VAL A 14 -0.04 4.26 7.97
CA VAL A 14 0.64 5.33 7.23
C VAL A 14 1.74 4.73 6.37
N CYS A 15 1.82 5.14 5.10
CA CYS A 15 2.89 4.72 4.20
C CYS A 15 4.26 5.20 4.71
N PRO A 16 5.26 4.31 4.90
CA PRO A 16 6.57 4.68 5.43
C PRO A 16 7.42 5.51 4.46
N VAL A 17 7.03 5.57 3.18
CA VAL A 17 7.76 6.29 2.12
C VAL A 17 7.21 7.70 1.89
N CYS A 18 5.88 7.85 1.88
CA CYS A 18 5.23 9.11 1.47
C CYS A 18 4.22 9.66 2.48
N SER A 19 4.12 9.06 3.65
CA SER A 19 3.27 9.52 4.76
C SER A 19 1.77 9.65 4.47
N HIS A 20 1.28 9.04 3.38
CA HIS A 20 -0.16 8.97 3.08
C HIS A 20 -0.86 7.92 3.95
N PRO A 21 -2.15 8.12 4.28
CA PRO A 21 -2.91 7.18 5.11
C PRO A 21 -3.19 5.86 4.39
N GLN A 22 -3.54 4.83 5.16
CA GLN A 22 -3.87 3.47 4.70
C GLN A 22 -4.87 3.43 3.53
N ALA A 23 -5.79 4.39 3.45
CA ALA A 23 -6.81 4.50 2.40
C ALA A 23 -6.25 4.60 0.97
N TYR A 24 -4.95 4.84 0.82
CA TYR A 24 -4.26 4.91 -0.47
C TYR A 24 -3.67 3.55 -0.92
N PHE A 25 -3.65 2.54 -0.06
CA PHE A 25 -3.23 1.19 -0.43
C PHE A 25 -4.37 0.41 -1.09
N GLU A 26 -3.99 -0.45 -2.03
CA GLU A 26 -4.88 -1.39 -2.72
C GLU A 26 -4.27 -2.80 -2.73
N LEU A 27 -5.11 -3.81 -2.94
CA LEU A 27 -4.61 -5.18 -3.11
C LEU A 27 -3.93 -5.30 -4.47
N LEU A 28 -2.66 -5.66 -4.46
CA LEU A 28 -1.94 -5.98 -5.68
C LEU A 28 -2.53 -7.26 -6.29
N THR A 29 -3.06 -7.14 -7.51
CA THR A 29 -3.59 -8.27 -8.29
C THR A 29 -2.97 -8.23 -9.68
N GLU A 30 -2.45 -9.37 -10.14
CA GLU A 30 -1.96 -9.51 -11.51
C GLU A 30 -3.13 -9.94 -12.40
N ASN A 31 -3.54 -9.07 -13.32
CA ASN A 31 -4.54 -9.38 -14.33
C ASN A 31 -3.83 -9.43 -15.70
N TYR A 32 -3.68 -10.63 -16.26
CA TYR A 32 -3.02 -10.88 -17.56
C TYR A 32 -4.01 -11.00 -18.72
#